data_AF-A0A0S8HZZ8-F1
#
_entry.id   AF-A0A0S8HZZ8-F1
#
_cell.length_a   1.000
_cell.length_b   1.000
_cell.length_c   1.000
_cell.angle_alpha   90.00
_cell.angle_beta   90.00
_cell.angle_gamma   90.00
#
_symmetry.space_group_name_H-M   'P 1'
#
loop_
_entity.id
_entity.type
_entity.pdbx_description
1 polymer ?
#
loop_
_entity_poly.entity_id
_entity_poly.type
_entity_poly.pdbx_seq_one_letter_code
_entity_poly.pdbx_strand_id
1 'polypeptide(L)'
;GIRLDSGDLTFLSREARKLLDEAGFERTHILGSSDLDEWLIESIKKQGAEIDSWGVGTRMVTSYSCPALGGVYKLSAIFEDGEMKPKLKVSDDPEKTTNPGIKKITRFFDEKGFMRGDVLFFADESLPPNQPVQAFHPMLAHVHKTYPAMYKREEILVPIFQGGKLVYSKPALQEIQARTFQSLHHLRPEHKRLQNPHLYHVSLGEKLFRQKQELIKAAVG
;
A
#
# COMPACT_ATOMS: atom_id res chain seq x y z
N GLY A 1 18.03 3.13 31.44
CA GLY A 1 17.27 4.09 30.62
C GLY A 1 16.29 4.83 31.50
N ILE A 2 15.77 5.96 31.04
CA ILE A 2 14.69 6.73 31.68
C ILE A 2 13.49 6.84 30.72
N ARG A 3 12.31 7.17 31.25
CA ARG A 3 11.11 7.45 30.45
C ARG A 3 10.58 8.85 30.75
N LEU A 4 10.29 9.59 29.70
CA LEU A 4 9.58 10.86 29.73
C LEU A 4 8.17 10.63 29.20
N ASP A 5 7.16 10.80 30.05
CA ASP A 5 5.77 10.47 29.73
C ASP A 5 4.78 11.65 29.75
N SER A 6 5.28 12.86 29.97
CA SER A 6 4.48 14.09 29.98
C SER A 6 5.36 15.32 29.77
N GLY A 7 4.74 16.50 29.62
CA GLY A 7 5.43 17.77 29.39
C GLY A 7 5.98 17.93 27.97
N ASP A 8 6.82 18.96 27.78
CA ASP A 8 7.51 19.19 26.52
C ASP A 8 8.66 18.19 26.36
N LEU A 9 8.43 17.13 25.58
CA LEU A 9 9.39 16.06 25.37
C LEU A 9 10.70 16.54 24.72
N THR A 10 10.68 17.58 23.88
CA THR A 10 11.89 18.14 23.27
C THR A 10 12.76 18.77 24.34
N PHE A 11 12.18 19.66 25.15
CA PHE A 11 12.90 20.34 26.22
C PHE A 11 13.39 19.34 27.27
N LEU A 12 12.50 18.48 27.76
CA LEU A 12 12.80 17.54 28.84
C LEU A 12 13.85 16.51 28.43
N SER A 13 13.87 16.04 27.18
CA SER A 13 14.88 15.09 26.72
C SER A 13 16.28 15.70 26.73
N ARG A 14 16.43 16.96 26.35
CA ARG A 14 17.71 17.68 26.34
C ARG A 14 18.23 17.93 27.76
N GLU A 15 17.36 18.39 28.65
CA GLU A 15 17.75 18.58 30.06
C GLU A 15 18.10 17.25 30.71
N ALA A 16 17.32 16.20 30.45
CA ALA A 16 17.61 14.88 30.98
C ALA A 16 18.93 14.31 30.43
N ARG A 17 19.22 14.48 29.14
CA ARG A 17 20.49 14.05 28.53
C ARG A 17 21.67 14.75 29.19
N LYS A 18 21.62 16.07 29.32
CA LYS A 18 22.64 16.87 30.00
C LYS A 18 22.91 16.36 31.43
N LEU A 19 21.85 16.16 32.22
CA LEU A 19 21.98 15.66 33.60
C LEU A 19 22.58 14.25 33.65
N LEU A 20 22.18 13.38 32.73
CA LEU A 20 22.73 12.03 32.64
C LEU A 20 24.22 12.08 32.27
N ASP A 21 24.61 12.94 31.34
CA ASP A 21 26.00 13.06 30.88
C ASP A 21 26.90 13.64 31.99
N GLU A 22 26.45 14.68 32.68
CA GLU A 22 27.16 15.26 33.84
C GLU A 22 27.35 14.24 34.97
N ALA A 23 26.43 13.30 35.11
CA ALA A 23 26.52 12.18 36.05
C ALA A 23 27.30 10.97 35.53
N GLY A 24 27.87 11.03 34.32
CA GLY A 24 28.66 9.95 33.69
C GLY A 24 27.83 8.82 33.07
N PHE A 25 26.55 9.04 32.82
CA PHE A 25 25.60 8.07 32.27
C PHE A 25 25.27 8.27 30.78
N GLU A 26 26.28 8.60 29.96
CA GLU A 26 26.16 8.89 28.52
C GLU A 26 25.41 7.82 27.71
N ARG A 27 25.49 6.55 28.14
CA ARG A 27 24.85 5.41 27.47
C ARG A 27 23.41 5.15 27.91
N THR A 28 22.87 5.94 28.83
CA THR A 28 21.51 5.76 29.33
C THR A 28 20.50 6.21 28.29
N HIS A 29 19.72 5.27 27.77
CA HIS A 29 18.66 5.56 26.80
C HIS A 29 17.51 6.38 27.41
N ILE A 30 16.92 7.27 26.61
CA ILE A 30 15.73 8.08 26.91
C ILE A 30 14.57 7.58 26.04
N LEU A 31 13.48 7.13 26.68
CA LEU A 31 12.23 6.75 26.02
C LEU A 31 11.21 7.88 26.15
N GLY A 32 10.66 8.34 25.04
CA GLY A 32 9.54 9.29 25.03
C GLY A 32 8.20 8.60 24.78
N SER A 33 7.17 8.92 25.57
CA SER A 33 5.81 8.38 25.36
C SER A 33 4.73 9.34 25.86
N SER A 34 4.00 10.02 24.99
CA SER A 34 2.83 10.83 25.38
C SER A 34 2.03 11.20 24.14
N ASP A 35 0.83 10.65 23.97
CA ASP A 35 -0.09 10.89 22.83
C ASP A 35 0.60 11.05 21.46
N LEU A 36 1.64 10.24 21.24
CA LEU A 36 2.49 10.36 20.07
C LEU A 36 1.78 9.89 18.81
N ASP A 37 2.04 10.58 17.70
CA ASP A 37 1.81 10.11 16.34
C ASP A 37 3.01 10.44 15.45
N GLU A 38 2.93 10.05 14.18
CA GLU A 38 3.97 10.27 13.20
C GLU A 38 4.33 11.76 13.02
N TRP A 39 3.36 12.67 13.19
CA TRP A 39 3.53 14.12 13.01
C TRP A 39 4.27 14.74 14.18
N LEU A 40 3.84 14.42 15.40
CA LEU A 40 4.46 14.90 16.62
C LEU A 40 5.87 14.34 16.76
N ILE A 41 6.07 13.05 16.47
CA ILE A 41 7.40 12.44 16.46
C ILE A 41 8.31 13.15 15.43
N GLU A 42 7.82 13.41 14.22
CA GLU A 42 8.61 14.13 13.21
C GLU A 42 9.01 15.55 13.69
N SER A 43 8.06 16.27 14.29
CA SER A 43 8.29 17.62 14.83
C SER A 43 9.32 17.62 15.95
N ILE A 44 9.18 16.74 16.94
CA ILE A 44 10.10 16.62 18.08
C ILE A 44 11.52 16.27 17.58
N LYS A 45 11.64 15.36 16.60
CA LYS A 45 12.93 15.02 15.99
C LYS A 45 13.56 16.20 15.26
N LYS A 46 12.78 16.99 14.51
CA LYS A 46 13.24 18.20 13.82
C LYS A 46 13.74 19.28 14.78
N GLN A 47 13.17 19.35 15.99
CA GLN A 47 13.60 20.27 17.04
C GLN A 47 14.88 19.82 17.78
N GLY A 48 15.43 18.65 17.46
CA GLY A 48 16.66 18.15 18.07
C GLY A 48 16.47 17.54 19.46
N ALA A 49 15.32 16.90 19.71
CA ALA A 49 15.12 16.15 20.94
C ALA A 49 16.08 14.96 21.07
N GLU A 50 16.51 14.68 22.29
CA GLU A 50 17.46 13.61 22.61
C GLU A 50 16.72 12.37 23.11
N ILE A 51 15.86 11.81 22.25
CA ILE A 51 15.03 10.63 22.52
C ILE A 51 15.50 9.46 21.66
N ASP A 52 15.82 8.33 22.30
CA ASP A 52 16.32 7.13 21.65
C ASP A 52 15.22 6.16 21.23
N SER A 53 14.07 6.20 21.90
CA SER A 53 12.98 5.24 21.70
C SER A 53 11.62 5.88 21.91
N TRP A 54 10.61 5.42 21.16
CA TRP A 54 9.28 6.01 21.11
C TRP A 54 8.23 4.99 21.54
N GLY A 55 7.50 5.29 22.60
CA GLY A 55 6.35 4.51 23.05
C GLY A 55 5.05 5.11 22.50
N VAL A 56 4.46 4.48 21.48
CA VAL A 56 3.22 4.93 20.85
C VAL A 56 2.07 3.99 21.23
N GLY A 57 1.03 4.53 21.86
CA GLY A 57 -0.13 3.77 22.34
C GLY A 57 -1.38 4.01 21.50
N THR A 58 -2.35 4.71 22.08
CA THR A 58 -3.72 4.90 21.59
C THR A 58 -3.79 5.26 20.10
N ARG A 59 -2.96 6.19 19.62
CA ARG A 59 -3.06 6.69 18.24
C ARG A 59 -2.67 5.63 17.19
N MET A 60 -1.69 4.78 17.49
CA MET A 60 -1.26 3.69 16.61
C MET A 60 -2.25 2.51 16.64
N VAL A 61 -2.64 2.06 17.83
CA VAL A 61 -3.48 0.85 17.96
C VAL A 61 -4.91 1.06 17.45
N THR A 62 -5.42 2.29 17.51
CA THR A 62 -6.78 2.61 17.03
C THR A 62 -6.82 3.16 15.61
N SER A 63 -5.67 3.39 14.97
CA SER A 63 -5.59 4.15 13.70
C SER A 63 -6.38 5.46 13.81
N TYR A 64 -6.06 6.27 14.83
CA TYR A 64 -6.95 7.31 15.35
C TYR A 64 -7.47 8.31 14.31
N SER A 65 -6.66 8.70 13.32
CA SER A 65 -7.03 9.61 12.24
C SER A 65 -7.90 8.97 11.16
N CYS A 66 -7.84 7.64 11.01
CA CYS A 66 -8.59 6.85 10.04
C CYS A 66 -8.88 5.45 10.61
N PRO A 67 -9.87 5.30 11.52
CA PRO A 67 -10.09 4.07 12.27
C PRO A 67 -10.72 2.95 11.42
N ALA A 68 -11.08 3.23 10.17
CA ALA A 68 -11.69 2.28 9.25
C ALA A 68 -11.03 2.36 7.87
N LEU A 69 -10.63 1.20 7.34
CA LEU A 69 -9.97 1.08 6.03
C LEU A 69 -10.93 1.27 4.84
N GLY A 70 -12.24 1.04 5.01
CA GLY A 70 -13.23 1.15 3.92
C GLY A 70 -13.22 -0.01 2.92
N GLY A 71 -12.68 -1.17 3.28
CA GLY A 71 -12.69 -2.37 2.43
C GLY A 71 -14.11 -2.86 2.10
N VAL A 72 -14.33 -3.32 0.86
CA VAL A 72 -15.64 -3.82 0.39
C VAL A 72 -15.51 -5.17 -0.32
N TYR A 73 -16.55 -6.01 -0.21
CA TYR A 73 -16.71 -7.22 -1.01
C TYR A 73 -17.75 -7.00 -2.10
N LYS A 74 -17.40 -7.31 -3.36
CA LYS A 74 -18.27 -7.12 -4.53
C LYS A 74 -18.18 -8.31 -5.47
N LEU A 75 -19.33 -8.78 -5.92
CA LEU A 75 -19.43 -9.72 -7.02
C LEU A 75 -18.88 -9.08 -8.31
N SER A 76 -18.04 -9.81 -9.04
CA SER A 76 -17.44 -9.31 -10.29
C SER A 76 -17.65 -10.24 -11.49
N ALA A 77 -18.07 -11.48 -11.28
CA ALA A 77 -18.45 -12.41 -12.32
C ALA A 77 -19.42 -13.46 -11.76
N ILE A 78 -20.23 -14.06 -12.62
CA ILE A 78 -21.09 -15.21 -12.28
C ILE A 78 -21.00 -16.28 -13.34
N PHE A 79 -21.18 -17.53 -12.94
CA PHE A 79 -21.23 -18.65 -13.87
C PHE A 79 -22.65 -18.81 -14.42
N GLU A 80 -22.83 -18.58 -15.72
CA GLU A 80 -24.12 -18.66 -16.43
C GLU A 80 -23.88 -19.33 -17.80
N ASP A 81 -24.76 -20.24 -18.20
CA ASP A 81 -24.70 -20.92 -19.51
C ASP A 81 -23.36 -21.65 -19.79
N GLY A 82 -22.72 -22.18 -18.75
CA GLY A 82 -21.45 -22.90 -18.87
C GLY A 82 -20.20 -22.01 -18.88
N GLU A 83 -20.36 -20.69 -18.75
CA GLU A 83 -19.25 -19.73 -18.83
C GLU A 83 -19.26 -18.72 -17.68
N MET A 84 -18.09 -18.21 -17.30
CA MET A 84 -17.98 -17.11 -16.33
C MET A 84 -18.28 -15.78 -17.03
N LYS A 85 -19.43 -15.19 -16.75
CA LYS A 85 -19.85 -13.88 -17.28
C LYS A 85 -19.40 -12.73 -16.36
N PRO A 86 -18.61 -11.76 -16.85
CA PRO A 86 -18.24 -10.57 -16.08
C PRO A 86 -19.47 -9.73 -15.68
N LYS A 87 -19.50 -9.22 -14.46
CA LYS A 87 -20.54 -8.31 -13.95
C LYS A 87 -19.91 -7.06 -13.36
N LEU A 88 -20.58 -5.93 -13.51
CA LEU A 88 -20.21 -4.66 -12.90
C LEU A 88 -21.46 -4.02 -12.28
N LYS A 89 -21.26 -3.27 -11.20
CA LYS A 89 -22.25 -2.35 -10.66
C LYS A 89 -21.89 -0.93 -11.09
N VAL A 90 -22.78 -0.29 -11.85
CA VAL A 90 -22.71 1.15 -12.11
C VAL A 90 -23.17 1.91 -10.87
N SER A 91 -22.56 3.07 -10.64
CA SER A 91 -22.92 4.00 -9.60
C SER A 91 -22.93 5.41 -10.19
N ASP A 92 -23.76 6.31 -9.65
CA ASP A 92 -23.79 7.72 -10.06
C ASP A 92 -22.45 8.43 -9.84
N ASP A 93 -21.68 7.89 -8.88
CA ASP A 93 -20.29 8.22 -8.63
C ASP A 93 -19.38 7.29 -9.47
N PRO A 94 -18.67 7.81 -10.48
CA PRO A 94 -17.83 6.99 -11.35
C PRO A 94 -16.70 6.26 -10.61
N GLU A 95 -16.23 6.77 -9.46
CA GLU A 95 -15.21 6.11 -8.63
C GLU A 95 -15.72 4.81 -8.00
N LYS A 96 -17.04 4.72 -7.77
CA LYS A 96 -17.70 3.55 -7.18
C LYS A 96 -18.11 2.49 -8.21
N THR A 97 -17.86 2.73 -9.48
CA THR A 97 -18.11 1.76 -10.54
C THR A 97 -17.08 0.63 -10.50
N THR A 98 -17.53 -0.58 -10.20
CA THR A 98 -16.66 -1.75 -9.94
C THR A 98 -15.99 -2.27 -11.21
N ASN A 99 -14.78 -2.83 -11.11
CA ASN A 99 -14.14 -3.49 -12.26
C ASN A 99 -14.67 -4.93 -12.47
N PRO A 100 -15.11 -5.31 -13.68
CA PRO A 100 -15.75 -6.59 -13.94
C PRO A 100 -14.76 -7.76 -14.01
N GLY A 101 -15.28 -8.98 -14.03
CA GLY A 101 -14.58 -10.24 -14.31
C GLY A 101 -13.71 -10.77 -13.16
N ILE A 102 -13.23 -12.01 -13.33
CA ILE A 102 -12.18 -12.58 -12.49
C ILE A 102 -10.85 -11.97 -12.93
N LYS A 103 -10.09 -11.41 -11.98
CA LYS A 103 -8.91 -10.60 -12.28
C LYS A 103 -7.67 -11.11 -11.58
N LYS A 104 -6.52 -10.76 -12.16
CA LYS A 104 -5.21 -10.80 -11.50
C LYS A 104 -4.62 -9.40 -11.44
N ILE A 105 -3.65 -9.21 -10.54
CA ILE A 105 -2.91 -7.96 -10.40
C ILE A 105 -1.45 -8.23 -10.67
N THR A 106 -0.86 -7.49 -11.61
CA THR A 106 0.54 -7.58 -11.94
C THR A 106 1.23 -6.26 -11.61
N ARG A 107 2.25 -6.33 -10.76
CA ARG A 107 3.12 -5.22 -10.39
C ARG A 107 4.28 -5.11 -11.37
N PHE A 108 4.58 -3.90 -11.80
CA PHE A 108 5.68 -3.60 -12.73
C PHE A 108 6.84 -2.94 -11.98
N PHE A 109 8.06 -3.40 -12.26
CA PHE A 109 9.30 -2.83 -11.72
C PHE A 109 10.18 -2.33 -12.86
N ASP A 110 10.81 -1.17 -12.66
CA ASP A 110 11.84 -0.70 -13.58
C ASP A 110 13.16 -1.47 -13.41
N GLU A 111 14.13 -1.20 -14.28
CA GLU A 111 15.44 -1.87 -14.29
C GLU A 111 16.26 -1.63 -13.01
N LYS A 112 15.91 -0.59 -12.23
CA LYS A 112 16.52 -0.30 -10.92
C LYS A 112 15.81 -1.03 -9.79
N GLY A 113 14.79 -1.83 -10.10
CA GLY A 113 13.98 -2.56 -9.13
C GLY A 113 12.93 -1.72 -8.43
N PHE A 114 12.61 -0.50 -8.88
CA PHE A 114 11.54 0.29 -8.26
C PHE A 114 10.18 -0.08 -8.82
N MET A 115 9.18 -0.18 -7.95
CA MET A 115 7.77 -0.33 -8.32
C MET A 115 7.30 0.88 -9.14
N ARG A 116 6.68 0.63 -10.29
CA ARG A 116 6.18 1.67 -11.22
C ARG A 116 4.67 1.73 -11.33
N GLY A 117 3.97 0.79 -10.70
CA GLY A 117 2.52 0.72 -10.65
C GLY A 117 2.03 -0.72 -10.78
N ASP A 118 0.75 -0.88 -10.48
CA ASP A 118 0.03 -2.15 -10.55
C ASP A 118 -1.00 -2.07 -11.68
N VAL A 119 -1.17 -3.17 -12.41
CA VAL A 119 -2.14 -3.27 -13.51
C VAL A 119 -3.04 -4.48 -13.29
N LEU A 120 -4.35 -4.27 -13.40
CA LEU A 120 -5.35 -5.32 -13.33
C LEU A 120 -5.59 -5.89 -14.72
N PHE A 121 -5.56 -7.23 -14.82
CA PHE A 121 -5.87 -7.99 -16.03
C PHE A 121 -6.96 -9.01 -15.74
N PHE A 122 -7.55 -9.60 -16.77
CA PHE A 122 -8.32 -10.83 -16.55
C PHE A 122 -7.41 -11.97 -16.09
N ALA A 123 -7.92 -12.86 -15.25
CA ALA A 123 -7.12 -13.91 -14.63
C ALA A 123 -6.48 -14.88 -15.65
N ASP A 124 -7.17 -15.14 -16.75
CA ASP A 124 -6.76 -15.98 -17.87
C ASP A 124 -5.90 -15.24 -18.91
N GLU A 125 -5.68 -13.94 -18.75
CA GLU A 125 -4.95 -13.14 -19.71
C GLU A 125 -3.45 -13.48 -19.69
N SER A 126 -2.93 -14.01 -20.81
CA SER A 126 -1.51 -14.23 -20.98
C SER A 126 -0.78 -12.90 -21.21
N LEU A 127 0.32 -12.69 -20.48
CA LEU A 127 1.20 -11.52 -20.60
C LEU A 127 2.58 -11.99 -21.05
N PRO A 128 2.83 -12.13 -22.37
CA PRO A 128 4.10 -12.63 -22.86
C PRO A 128 5.28 -11.79 -22.33
N PRO A 129 6.40 -12.43 -21.97
CA PRO A 129 7.61 -11.70 -21.64
C PRO A 129 8.06 -10.86 -22.84
N ASN A 130 8.78 -9.77 -22.58
CA ASN A 130 9.38 -8.91 -23.61
C ASN A 130 8.39 -8.17 -24.53
N GLN A 131 7.12 -8.02 -24.13
CA GLN A 131 6.16 -7.16 -24.85
C GLN A 131 5.79 -5.92 -24.02
N PRO A 132 5.73 -4.72 -24.61
CA PRO A 132 5.24 -3.56 -23.87
C PRO A 132 3.76 -3.76 -23.48
N VAL A 133 3.36 -3.19 -22.36
CA VAL A 133 2.00 -3.31 -21.83
C VAL A 133 1.35 -1.94 -21.78
N GLN A 134 0.24 -1.76 -22.49
CA GLN A 134 -0.59 -0.57 -22.33
C GLN A 134 -1.45 -0.71 -21.09
N ALA A 135 -1.50 0.36 -20.30
CA ALA A 135 -2.26 0.45 -19.07
C ALA A 135 -3.06 1.74 -19.05
N PHE A 136 -4.35 1.61 -18.77
CA PHE A 136 -5.33 2.69 -18.86
C PHE A 136 -5.72 3.16 -17.46
N HIS A 137 -5.94 4.46 -17.30
CA HIS A 137 -6.50 4.98 -16.06
C HIS A 137 -7.88 4.35 -15.82
N PRO A 138 -8.23 3.95 -14.59
CA PRO A 138 -9.50 3.26 -14.30
C PRO A 138 -10.80 4.03 -14.61
N MET A 139 -10.69 5.31 -15.00
CA MET A 139 -11.80 6.28 -15.12
C MET A 139 -11.58 7.23 -16.30
N LEU A 140 -10.42 7.87 -16.37
CA LEU A 140 -10.11 8.84 -17.40
C LEU A 140 -9.66 8.12 -18.68
N ALA A 141 -10.60 7.87 -19.60
CA ALA A 141 -10.37 7.06 -20.80
C ALA A 141 -9.23 7.57 -21.70
N HIS A 142 -8.94 8.87 -21.70
CA HIS A 142 -7.84 9.48 -22.46
C HIS A 142 -6.47 9.29 -21.78
N VAL A 143 -6.44 8.98 -20.49
CA VAL A 143 -5.20 8.81 -19.72
C VAL A 143 -4.76 7.36 -19.80
N HIS A 144 -3.62 7.13 -20.45
CA HIS A 144 -2.99 5.84 -20.56
C HIS A 144 -1.47 5.98 -20.51
N LYS A 145 -0.79 4.89 -20.22
CA LYS A 145 0.67 4.81 -20.26
C LYS A 145 1.12 3.45 -20.76
N THR A 146 2.34 3.38 -21.24
CA THR A 146 2.96 2.12 -21.68
C THR A 146 4.06 1.73 -20.71
N TYR A 147 3.96 0.53 -20.15
CA TYR A 147 5.06 -0.11 -19.44
C TYR A 147 5.99 -0.78 -20.44
N PRO A 148 7.30 -0.45 -20.43
CA PRO A 148 8.27 -1.03 -21.35
C PRO A 148 8.41 -2.56 -21.22
N ALA A 149 8.80 -3.20 -22.32
CA ALA A 149 8.95 -4.65 -22.42
C ALA A 149 9.91 -5.26 -21.39
N MET A 150 11.03 -4.56 -21.11
CA MET A 150 12.08 -5.00 -20.20
C MET A 150 11.71 -4.90 -18.72
N TYR A 151 10.57 -4.28 -18.37
CA TYR A 151 10.17 -4.16 -16.97
C TYR A 151 9.85 -5.53 -16.39
N LYS A 152 10.40 -5.81 -15.20
CA LYS A 152 10.06 -7.01 -14.45
C LYS A 152 8.60 -6.94 -14.04
N ARG A 153 7.91 -8.08 -14.11
CA ARG A 153 6.50 -8.24 -13.77
C ARG A 153 6.36 -9.28 -12.66
N GLU A 154 5.45 -9.03 -11.73
CA GLU A 154 5.14 -9.95 -10.64
C GLU A 154 3.64 -9.99 -10.41
N GLU A 155 3.03 -11.17 -10.47
CA GLU A 155 1.65 -11.35 -10.05
C GLU A 155 1.58 -11.36 -8.52
N ILE A 156 0.80 -10.45 -7.93
CA ILE A 156 0.80 -10.25 -6.47
C ILE A 156 -0.33 -10.98 -5.75
N LEU A 157 -1.31 -11.52 -6.50
CA LEU A 157 -2.35 -12.39 -5.95
C LEU A 157 -1.86 -13.84 -6.03
N VAL A 158 -1.71 -14.47 -4.88
CA VAL A 158 -1.27 -15.87 -4.77
C VAL A 158 -2.41 -16.73 -4.21
N PRO A 159 -2.56 -17.99 -4.67
CA PRO A 159 -3.59 -18.87 -4.16
C PRO A 159 -3.33 -19.21 -2.69
N ILE A 160 -4.32 -18.91 -1.82
CA ILE A 160 -4.27 -19.31 -0.40
C ILE A 160 -4.96 -20.65 -0.19
N PHE A 161 -6.16 -20.81 -0.74
CA PHE A 161 -6.96 -22.03 -0.69
C PHE A 161 -7.33 -22.49 -2.10
N GLN A 162 -7.36 -23.80 -2.32
CA GLN A 162 -7.88 -24.44 -3.53
C GLN A 162 -8.73 -25.64 -3.15
N GLY A 163 -9.97 -25.70 -3.62
CA GLY A 163 -10.92 -26.78 -3.28
C GLY A 163 -11.12 -26.95 -1.76
N GLY A 164 -11.12 -25.85 -1.00
CA GLY A 164 -11.24 -25.86 0.47
C GLY A 164 -9.95 -26.27 1.22
N LYS A 165 -8.86 -26.61 0.53
CA LYS A 165 -7.58 -26.99 1.15
C LYS A 165 -6.62 -25.81 1.15
N LEU A 166 -5.93 -25.59 2.27
CA LEU A 166 -4.85 -24.61 2.38
C LEU A 166 -3.67 -25.09 1.52
N VAL A 167 -3.32 -24.32 0.48
CA VAL A 167 -2.18 -24.60 -0.41
C VAL A 167 -1.01 -23.63 -0.18
N TYR A 168 -1.24 -22.56 0.56
CA TYR A 168 -0.24 -21.56 0.89
C TYR A 168 0.55 -21.93 2.15
N SER A 169 1.87 -21.84 2.06
CA SER A 169 2.75 -21.97 3.21
C SER A 169 2.75 -20.67 4.01
N LYS A 170 2.32 -20.74 5.28
CA LYS A 170 2.28 -19.58 6.17
C LYS A 170 3.70 -19.19 6.58
N PRO A 171 4.19 -18.00 6.19
CA PRO A 171 5.53 -17.56 6.56
C PRO A 171 5.61 -17.25 8.06
N ALA A 172 6.83 -17.32 8.61
CA ALA A 172 7.11 -16.88 9.97
C ALA A 172 7.02 -15.35 10.07
N LEU A 173 6.82 -14.83 11.29
CA LEU A 173 6.69 -13.39 11.53
C LEU A 173 7.91 -12.60 11.02
N GLN A 174 9.10 -13.13 11.23
CA GLN A 174 10.37 -12.51 10.79
C GLN A 174 10.46 -12.45 9.26
N GLU A 175 9.95 -13.45 8.55
CA GLU A 175 9.90 -13.47 7.09
C GLU A 175 8.90 -12.43 6.57
N ILE A 176 7.74 -12.28 7.22
CA ILE A 176 6.76 -11.23 6.92
C ILE A 176 7.40 -9.85 7.10
N GLN A 177 8.11 -9.64 8.21
CA GLN A 177 8.80 -8.38 8.51
C GLN A 177 9.87 -8.07 7.47
N ALA A 178 10.76 -9.04 7.16
CA ALA A 178 11.82 -8.89 6.18
C ALA A 178 11.27 -8.56 4.78
N ARG A 179 10.23 -9.28 4.34
CA ARG A 179 9.52 -9.01 3.08
C ARG A 179 8.91 -7.62 3.05
N THR A 180 8.33 -7.16 4.16
CA THR A 180 7.75 -5.82 4.27
C THR A 180 8.82 -4.75 4.10
N PHE A 181 9.95 -4.86 4.80
CA PHE A 181 11.07 -3.94 4.63
C PHE A 181 11.60 -3.97 3.19
N GLN A 182 11.83 -5.14 2.62
CA GLN A 182 12.28 -5.25 1.23
C GLN A 182 11.31 -4.59 0.24
N SER A 183 10.00 -4.79 0.44
CA SER A 183 8.97 -4.15 -0.39
C SER A 183 9.00 -2.62 -0.30
N LEU A 184 9.23 -2.06 0.90
CA LEU A 184 9.38 -0.62 1.10
C LEU A 184 10.66 -0.04 0.44
N HIS A 185 11.71 -0.85 0.26
CA HIS A 185 12.90 -0.43 -0.50
C HIS A 185 12.62 -0.33 -2.00
N HIS A 186 11.73 -1.17 -2.53
CA HIS A 186 11.28 -1.09 -3.92
C HIS A 186 10.29 0.07 -4.17
N LEU A 187 9.74 0.69 -3.13
CA LEU A 187 8.98 1.94 -3.27
C LEU A 187 9.91 3.15 -3.28
N ARG A 188 9.69 4.04 -4.25
CA ARG A 188 10.45 5.29 -4.33
C ARG A 188 10.12 6.22 -3.15
N PRO A 189 11.06 7.10 -2.73
CA PRO A 189 10.87 7.99 -1.58
C PRO A 189 9.62 8.87 -1.66
N GLU A 190 9.20 9.29 -2.85
CA GLU A 190 8.06 10.18 -3.05
C GLU A 190 6.72 9.53 -2.64
N HIS A 191 6.62 8.21 -2.75
CA HIS A 191 5.47 7.43 -2.29
C HIS A 191 5.48 7.18 -0.77
N LYS A 192 6.63 7.36 -0.11
CA LYS A 192 6.82 7.10 1.32
C LYS A 192 6.70 8.34 2.20
N ARG A 193 6.49 9.52 1.58
CA ARG A 193 6.28 10.77 2.32
C ARG A 193 4.99 10.69 3.12
N LEU A 194 5.03 11.17 4.37
CA LEU A 194 3.83 11.31 5.19
C LEU A 194 2.92 12.42 4.62
N GLN A 195 3.51 13.55 4.21
CA GLN A 195 2.78 14.67 3.61
C GLN A 195 2.79 14.58 2.10
N ASN A 196 1.60 14.73 1.51
CA ASN A 196 1.40 14.80 0.06
C ASN A 196 2.23 13.75 -0.72
N PRO A 197 2.10 12.44 -0.38
CA PRO A 197 2.80 11.39 -1.10
C PRO A 197 2.41 11.42 -2.58
N HIS A 198 3.36 11.08 -3.44
CA HIS A 198 3.03 10.88 -4.86
C HIS A 198 2.06 9.72 -4.98
N LEU A 199 1.00 9.88 -5.78
CA LEU A 199 0.01 8.82 -5.99
C LEU A 199 0.66 7.59 -6.64
N TYR A 200 0.41 6.41 -6.08
CA TYR A 200 0.83 5.15 -6.68
C TYR A 200 -0.20 4.72 -7.73
N HIS A 201 0.24 4.45 -8.96
CA HIS A 201 -0.68 4.20 -10.06
C HIS A 201 -1.20 2.77 -10.04
N VAL A 202 -2.53 2.63 -10.02
CA VAL A 202 -3.25 1.39 -10.26
C VAL A 202 -4.05 1.57 -11.55
N SER A 203 -3.85 0.69 -12.52
CA SER A 203 -4.38 0.84 -13.89
C SER A 203 -5.08 -0.44 -14.36
N LEU A 204 -5.79 -0.35 -15.48
CA LEU A 204 -6.46 -1.48 -16.13
C LEU A 204 -5.69 -1.88 -17.38
N GLY A 205 -5.51 -3.18 -17.61
CA GLY A 205 -5.07 -3.72 -18.89
C GLY A 205 -6.11 -3.46 -19.98
N GLU A 206 -5.68 -3.48 -21.23
CA GLU A 206 -6.51 -3.07 -22.37
C GLU A 206 -7.82 -3.84 -22.48
N LYS A 207 -7.79 -5.18 -22.38
CA LYS A 207 -8.99 -6.03 -22.47
C LYS A 207 -9.98 -5.71 -21.36
N LEU A 208 -9.49 -5.62 -20.12
CA LEU A 208 -10.32 -5.28 -18.95
C LEU A 208 -10.91 -3.88 -19.06
N PHE A 209 -10.13 -2.91 -19.54
CA PHE A 209 -10.59 -1.54 -19.76
C PHE A 209 -11.73 -1.51 -20.79
N ARG A 210 -11.54 -2.13 -21.96
CA ARG A 210 -12.57 -2.20 -23.01
C ARG A 210 -13.85 -2.87 -22.51
N GLN A 211 -13.74 -4.02 -21.84
CA GLN A 211 -14.90 -4.72 -21.27
C GLN A 211 -15.66 -3.85 -20.26
N LYS A 212 -14.93 -3.10 -19.42
CA LYS A 212 -15.55 -2.17 -18.47
C LYS A 212 -16.34 -1.09 -19.20
N GLN A 213 -15.77 -0.48 -20.24
CA GLN A 213 -16.45 0.56 -21.01
C GLN A 213 -17.70 0.03 -21.73
N GLU A 214 -17.64 -1.17 -22.29
CA GLU A 214 -18.79 -1.84 -22.92
C GLU A 214 -19.93 -2.07 -21.93
N LEU A 215 -19.63 -2.62 -20.74
CA LEU A 215 -20.64 -2.87 -19.72
C LEU A 215 -21.23 -1.58 -19.13
N ILE A 216 -20.43 -0.51 -19.01
CA ILE A 216 -20.95 0.81 -18.59
C ILE A 216 -21.93 1.33 -19.64
N LYS A 217 -21.56 1.29 -20.93
CA LYS A 217 -22.44 1.74 -22.02
C LYS A 217 -23.75 0.94 -22.05
N ALA A 218 -23.68 -0.38 -21.89
CA ALA A 218 -24.85 -1.26 -21.88
C ALA A 218 -25.74 -1.09 -20.65
N ALA A 219 -25.22 -0.55 -19.54
CA ALA A 219 -25.99 -0.32 -18.32
C ALA A 219 -26.61 1.09 -18.23
N VAL A 220 -26.13 2.02 -19.05
CA VAL A 220 -26.59 3.42 -19.08
C VAL A 220 -27.45 3.71 -20.32
N GLY A 221 -27.27 2.97 -21.42
CA GLY A 221 -28.10 3.01 -22.62
C GLY A 221 -29.34 2.14 -22.49
#